data_AF-A0A918S8G7-F1
#
_entry.id   AF-A0A918S8G7-F1
#
_cell.length_a   1.000
_cell.length_b   1.000
_cell.length_c   1.000
_cell.angle_alpha   90.00
_cell.angle_beta   90.00
_cell.angle_gamma   90.00
#
_symmetry.space_group_name_H-M   'P 1'
#
loop_
_entity.id
_entity.type
_entity.pdbx_description
1 polymer ?
#
loop_
_entity_poly.entity_id
_entity_poly.type
_entity_poly.pdbx_seq_one_letter_code
_entity_poly.pdbx_strand_id
1 'polypeptide(L)'
;MRQFVRHAMILIGLALLPAPAWAADMWLVSNHFSVQRFVPHIHYAGPVMEGDAEALASLFDEVVECDVARLPKEGGNCAVLTLSSPGGNYIEGLKLALLLRERAVATVVEAYSSCYSACAFAFLGGSGFSSQDGIGPYSDRMVEPRATLGFHAPYFASEDLDTLVADFGMDAVLGASRNDIALMVEQLVDWNVDASILSYIASMGPDESYDVKTGEDYYLSRSHLPPSPLGQWINDNSEAIRNACLRLLAHHRSAYIDSSPEVISETFLTDFAANEAGQMLSGFRIGPDNPLGVTFCGLPTEKSGLMGDVDLSLYTAPGVSGAARPMLSLFHRPDGWSSLGAGGAADRRHFKKGGFNEMFTQPFMAMGDQSTDTLTYLGYEKFAYYNPDFPSDSGLPRPQSDLAMSVAVSTRAADTIDYEDHRIVVQMGNQLLFDQARDVLLLRNVDTNLNSVTADGFVYGGTYPSGRPFLWFSLYAADKRLVALVEIEAKSVPADLNRAVAEQYEAACSFSFEGHTLLCQ
;
A
#
# COMPACT_ATOMS: atom_id res chain seq x y z
N MET A 1 3.19 -42.77 -73.21
CA MET A 1 3.65 -41.36 -73.16
C MET A 1 2.74 -40.62 -72.19
N ARG A 2 3.30 -39.92 -71.18
CA ARG A 2 2.65 -39.12 -70.09
C ARG A 2 2.15 -39.95 -68.88
N GLN A 3 2.87 -39.96 -67.74
CA GLN A 3 3.01 -38.96 -66.63
C GLN A 3 1.91 -39.15 -65.56
N PHE A 4 2.25 -39.71 -64.39
CA PHE A 4 2.53 -39.04 -63.09
C PHE A 4 1.32 -38.29 -62.51
N VAL A 5 0.81 -38.74 -61.35
CA VAL A 5 0.75 -37.99 -60.05
C VAL A 5 0.35 -38.99 -58.94
N ARG A 6 1.25 -39.26 -57.99
CA ARG A 6 0.92 -39.86 -56.68
C ARG A 6 0.49 -38.71 -55.76
N HIS A 7 -0.74 -38.72 -55.28
CA HIS A 7 -1.17 -37.80 -54.23
C HIS A 7 -0.70 -38.34 -52.88
N ALA A 8 0.22 -37.63 -52.25
CA ALA A 8 0.56 -37.80 -50.84
C ALA A 8 -0.50 -37.08 -50.01
N MET A 9 -1.27 -37.82 -49.21
CA MET A 9 -2.11 -37.25 -48.15
C MET A 9 -1.19 -36.85 -47.00
N ILE A 10 -0.97 -35.54 -46.85
CA ILE A 10 -0.35 -34.97 -45.65
C ILE A 10 -1.47 -34.85 -44.60
N LEU A 11 -1.45 -35.73 -43.59
CA LEU A 11 -2.20 -35.52 -42.35
C LEU A 11 -1.53 -34.36 -41.62
N ILE A 12 -2.16 -33.18 -41.68
CA ILE A 12 -1.84 -32.07 -40.79
C ILE A 12 -2.45 -32.43 -39.44
N GLY A 13 -1.62 -32.97 -38.55
CA GLY A 13 -1.95 -33.07 -37.13
C GLY A 13 -2.11 -31.67 -36.58
N LEU A 14 -3.35 -31.32 -36.21
CA LEU A 14 -3.66 -30.11 -35.47
C LEU A 14 -2.98 -30.23 -34.10
N ALA A 15 -1.77 -29.69 -33.97
CA ALA A 15 -1.14 -29.52 -32.68
C ALA A 15 -2.00 -28.52 -31.91
N LEU A 16 -2.75 -29.02 -30.92
CA LEU A 16 -3.32 -28.21 -29.86
C LEU A 16 -2.12 -27.56 -29.14
N LEU A 17 -1.85 -26.30 -29.48
CA LEU A 17 -0.95 -25.46 -28.72
C LEU A 17 -1.52 -25.37 -27.29
N PRO A 18 -0.74 -25.67 -26.25
CA PRO A 18 -1.17 -25.40 -24.88
C PRO A 18 -1.46 -23.90 -24.78
N ALA A 19 -2.64 -23.54 -24.27
CA ALA A 19 -2.92 -22.16 -23.92
C ALA A 19 -1.82 -21.66 -22.96
N PRO A 20 -1.31 -20.43 -23.11
CA PRO A 20 -0.34 -19.90 -22.17
C PRO A 20 -0.92 -19.98 -20.76
N ALA A 21 -0.11 -20.46 -19.81
CA ALA A 21 -0.40 -20.33 -18.40
C ALA A 21 -0.70 -18.86 -18.13
N TRP A 22 -1.89 -18.56 -17.60
CA TRP A 22 -2.40 -17.20 -17.50
C TRP A 22 -1.48 -16.35 -16.63
N ALA A 23 -0.95 -15.26 -17.21
CA ALA A 23 -0.27 -14.20 -16.49
C ALA A 23 -1.25 -13.51 -15.52
N ALA A 24 -0.72 -12.70 -14.59
CA ALA A 24 -1.58 -11.94 -13.70
C ALA A 24 -2.43 -10.90 -14.47
N ASP A 25 -3.67 -10.73 -14.06
CA ASP A 25 -4.55 -9.66 -14.51
C ASP A 25 -4.14 -8.36 -13.81
N MET A 26 -3.94 -7.30 -14.59
CA MET A 26 -3.54 -5.98 -14.10
C MET A 26 -4.38 -4.88 -14.75
N TRP A 27 -4.93 -3.99 -13.94
CA TRP A 27 -5.78 -2.91 -14.46
C TRP A 27 -5.81 -1.67 -13.56
N LEU A 28 -6.10 -0.52 -14.16
CA LEU A 28 -6.42 0.72 -13.45
C LEU A 28 -7.82 0.61 -12.83
N VAL A 29 -7.91 0.72 -11.51
CA VAL A 29 -9.18 0.72 -10.76
C VAL A 29 -9.78 2.12 -10.77
N SER A 30 -8.98 3.12 -10.38
CA SER A 30 -9.37 4.53 -10.31
C SER A 30 -8.12 5.41 -10.36
N ASN A 31 -8.31 6.72 -10.55
CA ASN A 31 -7.22 7.69 -10.47
C ASN A 31 -6.87 8.09 -9.03
N HIS A 32 -7.71 7.74 -8.05
CA HIS A 32 -7.51 8.09 -6.65
C HIS A 32 -7.86 6.92 -5.72
N PHE A 33 -6.83 6.41 -5.03
CA PHE A 33 -6.98 5.32 -4.06
C PHE A 33 -7.66 5.78 -2.74
N SER A 34 -7.16 6.84 -2.12
CA SER A 34 -7.69 7.37 -0.85
C SER A 34 -7.32 8.84 -0.64
N VAL A 35 -7.85 9.47 0.41
CA VAL A 35 -7.49 10.85 0.79
C VAL A 35 -5.98 11.03 0.97
N GLN A 36 -5.35 10.12 1.71
CA GLN A 36 -3.92 10.21 2.01
C GLN A 36 -3.03 9.78 0.83
N ARG A 37 -3.58 9.02 -0.12
CA ARG A 37 -2.91 8.58 -1.34
C ARG A 37 -3.79 8.91 -2.53
N PHE A 38 -3.88 10.20 -2.83
CA PHE A 38 -4.71 10.74 -3.91
C PHE A 38 -4.02 10.59 -5.27
N VAL A 39 -3.72 9.34 -5.62
CA VAL A 39 -2.92 8.93 -6.79
C VAL A 39 -3.52 7.68 -7.43
N PRO A 40 -3.12 7.33 -8.67
CA PRO A 40 -3.68 6.19 -9.40
C PRO A 40 -3.65 4.89 -8.59
N HIS A 41 -4.75 4.15 -8.66
CA HIS A 41 -4.94 2.85 -8.03
C HIS A 41 -4.93 1.77 -9.11
N ILE A 42 -3.91 0.92 -9.08
CA ILE A 42 -3.77 -0.26 -9.93
C ILE A 42 -4.05 -1.51 -9.09
N HIS A 43 -4.71 -2.50 -9.68
CA HIS A 43 -4.88 -3.82 -9.08
C HIS A 43 -4.06 -4.87 -9.83
N TYR A 44 -3.52 -5.84 -9.09
CA TYR A 44 -2.81 -7.00 -9.60
C TYR A 44 -3.42 -8.26 -8.99
N ALA A 45 -3.92 -9.17 -9.84
CA ALA A 45 -4.57 -10.40 -9.42
C ALA A 45 -4.10 -11.62 -10.20
N GLY A 46 -4.03 -12.78 -9.54
CA GLY A 46 -3.66 -14.03 -10.18
C GLY A 46 -2.21 -14.45 -9.92
N PRO A 47 -1.74 -15.55 -10.51
CA PRO A 47 -0.41 -16.10 -10.24
C PRO A 47 0.70 -15.18 -10.77
N VAL A 48 1.82 -15.13 -10.06
CA VAL A 48 3.02 -14.40 -10.48
C VAL A 48 3.74 -15.20 -11.56
N MET A 49 3.84 -14.65 -12.76
CA MET A 49 4.38 -15.33 -13.95
C MET A 49 5.44 -14.48 -14.64
N GLU A 50 6.42 -15.13 -15.29
CA GLU A 50 7.48 -14.42 -16.03
C GLU A 50 6.89 -13.43 -17.06
N GLY A 51 7.34 -12.17 -17.01
CA GLY A 51 6.86 -11.10 -17.87
C GLY A 51 5.89 -10.13 -17.20
N ASP A 52 5.33 -10.48 -16.04
CA ASP A 52 4.44 -9.61 -15.27
C ASP A 52 5.07 -8.26 -14.94
N ALA A 53 6.36 -8.20 -14.62
CA ALA A 53 7.05 -6.94 -14.32
C ALA A 53 7.13 -6.01 -15.54
N GLU A 54 7.36 -6.56 -16.74
CA GLU A 54 7.37 -5.78 -17.99
C GLU A 54 5.97 -5.29 -18.36
N ALA A 55 4.96 -6.15 -18.19
CA ALA A 55 3.57 -5.79 -18.41
C ALA A 55 3.09 -4.71 -17.42
N LEU A 56 3.45 -4.82 -16.14
CA LEU A 56 3.15 -3.81 -15.12
C LEU A 56 3.86 -2.48 -15.39
N ALA A 57 5.12 -2.52 -15.82
CA ALA A 57 5.86 -1.32 -16.21
C ALA A 57 5.18 -0.58 -17.37
N SER A 58 4.72 -1.34 -18.37
CA SER A 58 3.96 -0.80 -19.51
C SER A 58 2.65 -0.15 -19.07
N LEU A 59 1.92 -0.80 -18.15
CA LEU A 59 0.70 -0.23 -17.58
C LEU A 59 0.99 1.08 -16.81
N PHE A 60 2.06 1.13 -16.01
CA PHE A 60 2.46 2.37 -15.32
C PHE A 60 2.79 3.48 -16.31
N ASP A 61 3.52 3.19 -17.38
CA ASP A 61 3.85 4.19 -18.42
C ASP A 61 2.58 4.75 -19.11
N GLU A 62 1.51 3.95 -19.20
CA GLU A 62 0.23 4.36 -19.76
C GLU A 62 -0.62 5.20 -18.78
N VAL A 63 -0.65 4.81 -17.50
CA VAL A 63 -1.65 5.31 -16.54
C VAL A 63 -1.11 6.24 -15.46
N VAL A 64 0.21 6.33 -15.26
CA VAL A 64 0.82 7.09 -14.16
C VAL A 64 1.63 8.27 -14.69
N GLU A 65 1.09 9.48 -14.53
CA GLU A 65 1.81 10.73 -14.76
C GLU A 65 2.51 11.20 -13.47
N CYS A 66 3.75 10.76 -13.27
CA CYS A 66 4.55 11.09 -12.08
C CYS A 66 6.06 11.13 -12.37
N ASP A 67 6.75 12.16 -11.87
CA ASP A 67 8.21 12.22 -11.81
C ASP A 67 8.65 12.02 -10.35
N VAL A 68 9.19 10.83 -10.05
CA VAL A 68 9.62 10.44 -8.70
C VAL A 68 10.57 11.47 -8.09
N ALA A 69 11.50 12.02 -8.89
CA ALA A 69 12.49 12.98 -8.41
C ALA A 69 11.86 14.33 -8.01
N ARG A 70 10.63 14.60 -8.44
CA ARG A 70 9.86 15.81 -8.12
C ARG A 70 8.81 15.61 -7.04
N LEU A 71 8.71 14.42 -6.44
CA LEU A 71 7.84 14.20 -5.29
C LEU A 71 8.20 15.15 -4.13
N PRO A 72 7.22 15.58 -3.31
CA PRO A 72 7.40 16.63 -2.31
C PRO A 72 8.38 16.22 -1.21
N LYS A 73 8.86 17.21 -0.44
CA LYS A 73 9.79 16.97 0.69
C LYS A 73 9.11 16.19 1.81
N GLU A 74 7.81 16.39 1.97
CA GLU A 74 6.94 15.67 2.90
C GLU A 74 6.77 14.19 2.49
N GLY A 75 7.27 13.80 1.31
CA GLY A 75 7.18 12.46 0.76
C GLY A 75 5.84 12.19 0.05
N GLY A 76 5.85 11.26 -0.89
CA GLY A 76 4.63 10.76 -1.54
C GLY A 76 4.91 9.49 -2.32
N ASN A 77 3.91 9.01 -3.04
CA ASN A 77 3.96 7.88 -3.93
C ASN A 77 3.36 8.27 -5.29
N CYS A 78 3.79 7.63 -6.38
CA CYS A 78 3.27 7.90 -7.72
C CYS A 78 1.98 7.12 -8.00
N ALA A 79 1.80 5.97 -7.36
CA ALA A 79 0.62 5.12 -7.48
C ALA A 79 0.46 4.23 -6.24
N VAL A 80 -0.68 3.56 -6.14
CA VAL A 80 -0.93 2.45 -5.21
C VAL A 80 -1.20 1.19 -6.03
N LEU A 81 -0.53 0.10 -5.70
CA LEU A 81 -0.80 -1.24 -6.23
C LEU A 81 -1.47 -2.09 -5.15
N THR A 82 -2.71 -2.53 -5.39
CA THR A 82 -3.36 -3.53 -4.54
C THR A 82 -3.11 -4.94 -5.08
N LEU A 83 -2.72 -5.86 -4.20
CA LEU A 83 -2.19 -7.18 -4.55
C LEU A 83 -3.11 -8.31 -4.05
N SER A 84 -3.50 -9.21 -4.95
CA SER A 84 -4.28 -10.41 -4.64
C SER A 84 -3.77 -11.61 -5.43
N SER A 85 -2.80 -12.35 -4.89
CA SER A 85 -2.09 -13.40 -5.63
C SER A 85 -1.67 -14.57 -4.73
N PRO A 86 -1.80 -15.81 -5.22
CA PRO A 86 -1.24 -16.98 -4.55
C PRO A 86 0.30 -17.04 -4.63
N GLY A 87 0.94 -16.11 -5.33
CA GLY A 87 2.36 -16.16 -5.64
C GLY A 87 2.64 -16.88 -6.97
N GLY A 88 3.84 -17.43 -7.12
CA GLY A 88 4.30 -18.03 -8.36
C GLY A 88 5.81 -17.89 -8.55
N ASN A 89 6.24 -17.41 -9.71
CA ASN A 89 7.65 -17.24 -10.05
C ASN A 89 8.37 -16.28 -9.08
N TYR A 90 9.28 -16.83 -8.28
CA TYR A 90 10.01 -16.09 -7.25
C TYR A 90 10.85 -14.93 -7.82
N ILE A 91 11.60 -15.18 -8.90
CA ILE A 91 12.45 -14.17 -9.53
C ILE A 91 11.61 -13.03 -10.10
N GLU A 92 10.45 -13.34 -10.68
CA GLU A 92 9.53 -12.32 -11.15
C GLU A 92 8.96 -11.48 -10.00
N GLY A 93 8.62 -12.11 -8.86
CA GLY A 93 8.25 -11.40 -7.63
C GLY A 93 9.32 -10.38 -7.19
N LEU A 94 10.60 -10.73 -7.32
CA LEU A 94 11.71 -9.81 -7.05
C LEU A 94 11.80 -8.68 -8.09
N LYS A 95 11.59 -8.96 -9.38
CA LYS A 95 11.54 -7.91 -10.42
C LYS A 95 10.40 -6.93 -10.18
N LEU A 96 9.22 -7.43 -9.82
CA LEU A 96 8.07 -6.61 -9.42
C LEU A 96 8.44 -5.70 -8.24
N ALA A 97 9.06 -6.25 -7.19
CA ALA A 97 9.48 -5.46 -6.04
C ALA A 97 10.45 -4.32 -6.40
N LEU A 98 11.43 -4.60 -7.27
CA LEU A 98 12.40 -3.61 -7.75
C LEU A 98 11.72 -2.51 -8.58
N LEU A 99 10.83 -2.90 -9.50
CA LEU A 99 10.04 -1.96 -10.30
C LEU A 99 9.20 -1.03 -9.42
N LEU A 100 8.47 -1.58 -8.44
CA LEU A 100 7.62 -0.80 -7.53
C LEU A 100 8.45 0.22 -6.74
N ARG A 101 9.64 -0.18 -6.32
CA ARG A 101 10.55 0.71 -5.60
C ARG A 101 11.10 1.83 -6.47
N GLU A 102 11.51 1.51 -7.70
CA GLU A 102 12.00 2.48 -8.70
C GLU A 102 10.93 3.51 -9.04
N ARG A 103 9.67 3.07 -9.15
CA ARG A 103 8.53 3.90 -9.54
C ARG A 103 7.83 4.59 -8.36
N ALA A 104 8.35 4.45 -7.12
CA ALA A 104 7.74 4.97 -5.89
C ALA A 104 6.25 4.58 -5.74
N VAL A 105 5.96 3.29 -5.89
CA VAL A 105 4.59 2.73 -5.81
C VAL A 105 4.37 2.09 -4.45
N ALA A 106 3.34 2.54 -3.74
CA ALA A 106 2.95 1.94 -2.47
C ALA A 106 2.21 0.62 -2.72
N THR A 107 2.41 -0.38 -1.87
CA THR A 107 1.72 -1.68 -1.97
C THR A 107 0.68 -1.84 -0.88
N VAL A 108 -0.43 -2.48 -1.23
CA VAL A 108 -1.53 -2.75 -0.30
C VAL A 108 -2.03 -4.17 -0.51
N VAL A 109 -2.20 -4.94 0.57
CA VAL A 109 -3.08 -6.12 0.56
C VAL A 109 -4.40 -5.72 1.20
N GLU A 110 -5.44 -5.60 0.39
CA GLU A 110 -6.75 -5.11 0.84
C GLU A 110 -7.47 -6.14 1.69
N ALA A 111 -8.43 -5.67 2.51
CA ALA A 111 -9.21 -6.55 3.36
C ALA A 111 -9.81 -7.71 2.55
N TYR A 112 -9.74 -8.92 3.11
CA TYR A 112 -10.18 -10.17 2.48
C TYR A 112 -9.40 -10.63 1.23
N SER A 113 -8.37 -9.90 0.82
CA SER A 113 -7.43 -10.36 -0.20
C SER A 113 -6.25 -11.11 0.44
N SER A 114 -5.55 -11.87 -0.38
CA SER A 114 -4.35 -12.59 0.05
C SER A 114 -3.19 -12.43 -0.92
N CYS A 115 -1.99 -12.32 -0.39
CA CYS A 115 -0.75 -12.18 -1.15
C CYS A 115 0.30 -13.11 -0.56
N TYR A 116 0.58 -14.20 -1.24
CA TYR A 116 1.49 -15.26 -0.77
C TYR A 116 2.76 -15.35 -1.61
N SER A 117 3.82 -15.90 -1.02
CA SER A 117 5.02 -16.32 -1.75
C SER A 117 5.63 -15.17 -2.55
N ALA A 118 5.91 -15.36 -3.86
CA ALA A 118 6.40 -14.33 -4.77
C ALA A 118 5.62 -13.00 -4.71
N CYS A 119 4.29 -13.03 -4.48
CA CYS A 119 3.51 -11.82 -4.28
C CYS A 119 3.94 -11.08 -3.01
N ALA A 120 4.17 -11.81 -1.92
CA ALA A 120 4.61 -11.21 -0.65
C ALA A 120 6.00 -10.54 -0.80
N PHE A 121 6.85 -11.06 -1.69
CA PHE A 121 8.10 -10.38 -2.06
C PHE A 121 7.85 -9.13 -2.90
N ALA A 122 6.97 -9.19 -3.91
CA ALA A 122 6.55 -7.99 -4.66
C ALA A 122 6.00 -6.90 -3.72
N PHE A 123 5.17 -7.28 -2.74
CA PHE A 123 4.63 -6.40 -1.70
C PHE A 123 5.73 -5.65 -0.94
N LEU A 124 6.84 -6.31 -0.59
CA LEU A 124 7.92 -5.68 0.18
C LEU A 124 8.63 -4.55 -0.58
N GLY A 125 8.53 -4.52 -1.92
CA GLY A 125 9.00 -3.43 -2.77
C GLY A 125 8.19 -2.14 -2.68
N GLY A 126 7.04 -2.16 -2.00
CA GLY A 126 6.18 -0.99 -1.81
C GLY A 126 6.92 0.18 -1.16
N SER A 127 6.96 1.31 -1.85
CA SER A 127 7.73 2.47 -1.45
C SER A 127 7.04 3.80 -1.75
N GLY A 128 7.45 4.82 -1.00
CA GLY A 128 7.32 6.21 -1.39
C GLY A 128 8.69 6.84 -1.59
N PHE A 129 8.70 8.09 -2.04
CA PHE A 129 9.91 8.89 -2.19
C PHE A 129 9.72 10.30 -1.64
N SER A 130 10.78 10.84 -1.04
CA SER A 130 10.86 12.24 -0.60
C SER A 130 12.07 12.92 -1.24
N SER A 131 11.84 14.12 -1.80
CA SER A 131 12.91 14.99 -2.30
C SER A 131 13.66 15.74 -1.18
N GLN A 132 13.34 15.48 0.09
CA GLN A 132 14.11 16.02 1.21
C GLN A 132 15.50 15.37 1.24
N ASP A 133 16.54 16.21 1.28
CA ASP A 133 17.92 15.77 1.40
C ASP A 133 18.10 14.79 2.57
N GLY A 134 18.62 13.61 2.25
CA GLY A 134 18.89 12.54 3.23
C GLY A 134 17.72 11.57 3.48
N ILE A 135 16.54 11.76 2.87
CA ILE A 135 15.43 10.80 2.97
C ILE A 135 15.38 9.87 1.74
N GLY A 136 15.05 10.40 0.56
CA GLY A 136 14.93 9.59 -0.66
C GLY A 136 13.81 8.53 -0.56
N PRO A 137 14.04 7.28 -1.01
CA PRO A 137 13.04 6.23 -0.93
C PRO A 137 12.80 5.75 0.51
N TYR A 138 11.55 5.45 0.85
CA TYR A 138 11.14 4.90 2.15
C TYR A 138 10.07 3.83 1.97
N SER A 139 9.92 2.96 2.97
CA SER A 139 8.91 1.87 2.96
C SER A 139 7.49 2.43 3.00
N ASP A 140 6.65 2.03 2.05
CA ASP A 140 5.21 2.30 2.05
C ASP A 140 4.44 1.05 1.60
N ARG A 141 4.17 0.18 2.57
CA ARG A 141 3.57 -1.13 2.37
C ARG A 141 2.55 -1.41 3.47
N MET A 142 1.30 -1.68 3.08
CA MET A 142 0.18 -1.78 4.01
C MET A 142 -0.57 -3.10 3.90
N VAL A 143 -0.94 -3.66 5.04
CA VAL A 143 -1.83 -4.82 5.11
C VAL A 143 -3.09 -4.38 5.82
N GLU A 144 -4.24 -4.41 5.14
CA GLU A 144 -5.50 -4.07 5.77
C GLU A 144 -5.97 -5.16 6.74
N PRO A 145 -6.79 -4.83 7.74
CA PRO A 145 -7.35 -5.86 8.61
C PRO A 145 -8.14 -6.90 7.79
N ARG A 146 -8.02 -8.17 8.19
CA ARG A 146 -8.61 -9.35 7.49
C ARG A 146 -7.97 -9.68 6.14
N ALA A 147 -6.96 -8.94 5.69
CA ALA A 147 -6.08 -9.39 4.63
C ALA A 147 -5.13 -10.49 5.15
N THR A 148 -4.50 -11.24 4.25
CA THR A 148 -3.41 -12.15 4.60
C THR A 148 -2.20 -11.92 3.69
N LEU A 149 -1.09 -11.53 4.29
CA LEU A 149 0.22 -11.48 3.63
C LEU A 149 1.06 -12.64 4.19
N GLY A 150 1.42 -13.60 3.35
CA GLY A 150 2.08 -14.82 3.81
C GLY A 150 3.45 -15.06 3.16
N PHE A 151 4.48 -15.19 3.99
CA PHE A 151 5.83 -15.54 3.57
C PHE A 151 6.11 -17.02 3.82
N HIS A 152 6.72 -17.71 2.86
CA HIS A 152 7.22 -19.06 3.07
C HIS A 152 8.52 -19.26 2.27
N ALA A 153 9.28 -20.30 2.61
CA ALA A 153 10.51 -20.62 1.89
C ALA A 153 10.20 -21.05 0.45
N PRO A 154 11.05 -20.67 -0.54
CA PRO A 154 10.98 -21.24 -1.88
C PRO A 154 11.12 -22.76 -1.83
N TYR A 155 10.25 -23.48 -2.52
CA TYR A 155 10.28 -24.93 -2.61
C TYR A 155 10.01 -25.40 -4.04
N PHE A 156 10.49 -26.60 -4.36
CA PHE A 156 10.09 -27.31 -5.57
C PHE A 156 8.82 -28.10 -5.25
N ALA A 157 7.78 -27.94 -6.07
CA ALA A 157 6.56 -28.72 -5.92
C ALA A 157 6.90 -30.22 -5.93
N SER A 158 6.25 -31.00 -5.05
CA SER A 158 6.58 -32.41 -4.86
C SER A 158 6.44 -33.24 -6.14
N GLU A 159 5.50 -32.87 -7.03
CA GLU A 159 5.29 -33.48 -8.34
C GLU A 159 6.43 -33.21 -9.35
N ASP A 160 7.10 -32.07 -9.23
CA ASP A 160 8.27 -31.71 -10.05
C ASP A 160 9.57 -32.24 -9.46
N LEU A 161 9.62 -32.45 -8.14
CA LEU A 161 10.82 -32.82 -7.42
C LEU A 161 11.40 -34.15 -7.90
N ASP A 162 10.57 -35.18 -8.11
CA ASP A 162 11.03 -36.48 -8.61
C ASP A 162 11.65 -36.35 -10.01
N THR A 163 11.03 -35.54 -10.86
CA THR A 163 11.47 -35.27 -12.23
C THR A 163 12.78 -34.47 -12.23
N LEU A 164 12.87 -33.40 -11.44
CA LEU A 164 14.07 -32.57 -11.29
C LEU A 164 15.24 -33.37 -10.71
N VAL A 165 14.99 -34.24 -9.73
CA VAL A 165 16.01 -35.12 -9.15
C VAL A 165 16.47 -36.16 -10.18
N ALA A 166 15.57 -36.71 -10.99
CA ALA A 166 15.91 -37.64 -12.06
C ALA A 166 16.76 -36.98 -13.16
N ASP A 167 16.45 -35.73 -13.52
CA ASP A 167 17.09 -35.02 -14.63
C ASP A 167 18.43 -34.37 -14.24
N PHE A 168 18.53 -33.82 -13.02
CA PHE A 168 19.67 -33.00 -12.59
C PHE A 168 20.46 -33.58 -11.41
N GLY A 169 19.91 -34.61 -10.74
CA GLY A 169 20.51 -35.22 -9.55
C GLY A 169 20.21 -34.45 -8.26
N MET A 170 20.17 -35.19 -7.14
CA MET A 170 19.80 -34.67 -5.82
C MET A 170 20.68 -33.49 -5.36
N ASP A 171 22.00 -33.55 -5.57
CA ASP A 171 22.93 -32.51 -5.13
C ASP A 171 22.68 -31.17 -5.83
N ALA A 172 22.33 -31.20 -7.12
CA ALA A 172 22.04 -29.99 -7.89
C ALA A 172 20.72 -29.35 -7.45
N VAL A 173 19.68 -30.15 -7.24
CA VAL A 173 18.36 -29.70 -6.78
C VAL A 173 18.45 -29.11 -5.37
N LEU A 174 19.11 -29.80 -4.44
CA LEU A 174 19.33 -29.28 -3.08
C LEU A 174 20.24 -28.03 -3.09
N GLY A 175 21.22 -27.97 -4.00
CA GLY A 175 22.06 -26.79 -4.20
C GLY A 175 21.27 -25.57 -4.66
N ALA A 176 20.35 -25.73 -5.61
CA ALA A 176 19.46 -24.68 -6.09
C ALA A 176 18.53 -24.17 -4.97
N SER A 177 17.86 -25.08 -4.25
CA SER A 177 17.00 -24.71 -3.11
C SER A 177 17.76 -23.92 -2.03
N ARG A 178 19.01 -24.30 -1.73
CA ARG A 178 19.85 -23.56 -0.79
C ARG A 178 20.18 -22.14 -1.27
N ASN A 179 20.44 -21.97 -2.56
CA ASN A 179 20.70 -20.65 -3.14
C ASN A 179 19.45 -19.77 -3.12
N ASP A 180 18.27 -20.34 -3.39
CA ASP A 180 17.00 -19.62 -3.36
C ASP A 180 16.65 -19.16 -1.93
N ILE A 181 16.87 -20.01 -0.92
CA ILE A 181 16.71 -19.63 0.49
C ILE A 181 17.72 -18.54 0.88
N ALA A 182 18.97 -18.64 0.42
CA ALA A 182 19.98 -17.62 0.70
C ALA A 182 19.62 -16.27 0.08
N LEU A 183 19.18 -16.27 -1.18
CA LEU A 183 18.67 -15.08 -1.88
C LEU A 183 17.45 -14.52 -1.15
N MET A 184 16.52 -15.37 -0.71
CA MET A 184 15.38 -14.95 0.09
C MET A 184 15.80 -14.22 1.36
N VAL A 185 16.71 -14.80 2.14
CA VAL A 185 17.21 -14.19 3.37
C VAL A 185 17.89 -12.85 3.07
N GLU A 186 18.69 -12.78 2.01
CA GLU A 186 19.32 -11.54 1.55
C GLU A 186 18.27 -10.46 1.23
N GLN A 187 17.25 -10.79 0.43
CA GLN A 187 16.21 -9.83 0.04
C GLN A 187 15.34 -9.39 1.22
N LEU A 188 15.02 -10.27 2.17
CA LEU A 188 14.26 -9.90 3.37
C LEU A 188 15.06 -8.89 4.22
N VAL A 189 16.36 -9.12 4.41
CA VAL A 189 17.25 -8.16 5.09
C VAL A 189 17.35 -6.85 4.32
N ASP A 190 17.46 -6.91 3.00
CA ASP A 190 17.55 -5.74 2.13
C ASP A 190 16.28 -4.89 2.12
N TRP A 191 15.13 -5.52 2.31
CA TRP A 191 13.84 -4.85 2.42
C TRP A 191 13.40 -4.64 3.88
N ASN A 192 14.39 -4.59 4.77
CA ASN A 192 14.29 -4.14 6.15
C ASN A 192 13.39 -5.02 7.04
N VAL A 193 13.06 -6.25 6.62
CA VAL A 193 12.32 -7.20 7.47
C VAL A 193 13.16 -7.55 8.70
N ASP A 194 12.53 -7.70 9.86
CA ASP A 194 13.25 -7.96 11.10
C ASP A 194 14.03 -9.27 11.04
N ALA A 195 15.31 -9.22 11.40
CA ALA A 195 16.19 -10.38 11.31
C ALA A 195 15.71 -11.56 12.19
N SER A 196 14.93 -11.28 13.24
CA SER A 196 14.42 -12.31 14.14
C SER A 196 13.49 -13.30 13.44
N ILE A 197 12.70 -12.87 12.44
CA ILE A 197 11.74 -13.73 11.72
C ILE A 197 12.30 -14.49 10.53
N LEU A 198 13.53 -14.20 10.12
CA LEU A 198 14.14 -14.83 8.94
C LEU A 198 14.25 -16.34 9.08
N SER A 199 14.70 -16.79 10.27
CA SER A 199 14.81 -18.22 10.56
C SER A 199 13.45 -18.93 10.56
N TYR A 200 12.39 -18.24 11.00
CA TYR A 200 11.04 -18.78 11.03
C TYR A 200 10.50 -18.93 9.60
N ILE A 201 10.58 -17.87 8.78
CA ILE A 201 10.20 -17.91 7.36
C ILE A 201 10.97 -19.00 6.60
N ALA A 202 12.30 -19.08 6.82
CA ALA A 202 13.14 -20.09 6.16
C ALA A 202 12.87 -21.52 6.61
N SER A 203 12.26 -21.71 7.79
CA SER A 203 11.87 -23.03 8.30
C SER A 203 10.50 -23.51 7.87
N MET A 204 9.68 -22.66 7.24
CA MET A 204 8.33 -23.01 6.81
C MET A 204 8.35 -24.12 5.76
N GLY A 205 7.51 -25.13 5.97
CA GLY A 205 7.24 -26.18 4.99
C GLY A 205 6.42 -25.67 3.78
N PRO A 206 6.19 -26.53 2.76
CA PRO A 206 5.48 -26.16 1.54
C PRO A 206 4.00 -25.75 1.76
N ASP A 207 3.38 -26.25 2.83
CA ASP A 207 1.99 -25.94 3.21
C ASP A 207 1.91 -24.95 4.40
N GLU A 208 3.05 -24.38 4.80
CA GLU A 208 3.14 -23.45 5.93
C GLU A 208 3.55 -22.06 5.47
N SER A 209 3.05 -21.04 6.16
CA SER A 209 3.42 -19.65 5.91
C SER A 209 3.50 -18.84 7.21
N TYR A 210 4.40 -17.86 7.21
CA TYR A 210 4.40 -16.77 8.16
C TYR A 210 3.41 -15.72 7.71
N ASP A 211 2.22 -15.74 8.30
CA ASP A 211 1.14 -14.82 7.96
C ASP A 211 1.18 -13.56 8.83
N VAL A 212 1.18 -12.39 8.20
CA VAL A 212 1.02 -11.12 8.89
C VAL A 212 -0.43 -10.92 9.30
N LYS A 213 -0.75 -11.23 10.56
CA LYS A 213 -2.12 -11.17 11.11
C LYS A 213 -2.24 -10.37 12.39
N THR A 214 -1.22 -10.37 13.22
CA THR A 214 -1.24 -9.76 14.56
C THR A 214 -0.37 -8.52 14.60
N GLY A 215 -0.59 -7.64 15.59
CA GLY A 215 0.20 -6.42 15.70
C GLY A 215 1.71 -6.68 15.83
N GLU A 216 2.13 -7.84 16.33
CA GLU A 216 3.54 -8.22 16.35
C GLU A 216 4.05 -8.54 14.93
N ASP A 217 3.25 -9.21 14.11
CA ASP A 217 3.67 -9.53 12.74
C ASP A 217 3.86 -8.29 11.87
N TYR A 218 3.02 -7.26 12.05
CA TYR A 218 3.19 -5.97 11.37
C TYR A 218 4.53 -5.34 11.75
N TYR A 219 4.86 -5.35 13.05
CA TYR A 219 6.13 -4.85 13.57
C TYR A 219 7.33 -5.64 13.01
N LEU A 220 7.25 -6.97 12.91
CA LEU A 220 8.38 -7.80 12.47
C LEU A 220 8.57 -7.77 10.95
N SER A 221 7.49 -7.78 10.17
CA SER A 221 7.53 -7.65 8.71
C SER A 221 7.83 -6.21 8.23
N ARG A 222 7.80 -5.23 9.13
CA ARG A 222 7.75 -3.78 8.85
C ARG A 222 6.65 -3.42 7.86
N SER A 223 5.52 -4.10 7.95
CA SER A 223 4.32 -3.69 7.25
C SER A 223 3.50 -2.79 8.15
N HIS A 224 2.63 -1.99 7.53
CA HIS A 224 1.92 -0.96 8.26
C HIS A 224 0.42 -1.19 8.22
N LEU A 225 -0.23 -0.80 9.31
CA LEU A 225 -1.67 -0.59 9.26
C LEU A 225 -1.97 0.63 8.38
N PRO A 226 -3.13 0.64 7.71
CA PRO A 226 -3.59 1.82 6.97
C PRO A 226 -3.58 3.08 7.85
N PRO A 227 -3.30 4.24 7.26
CA PRO A 227 -3.31 5.48 8.02
C PRO A 227 -4.67 5.77 8.64
N SER A 228 -4.67 6.16 9.90
CA SER A 228 -5.83 6.58 10.65
C SER A 228 -5.40 7.21 11.99
N PRO A 229 -6.32 7.89 12.70
CA PRO A 229 -6.13 8.16 14.12
C PRO A 229 -5.90 6.87 14.92
N LEU A 230 -5.07 6.93 15.96
CA LEU A 230 -4.77 5.78 16.82
C LEU A 230 -6.01 5.16 17.45
N GLY A 231 -6.99 5.98 17.84
CA GLY A 231 -8.27 5.53 18.43
C GLY A 231 -9.11 4.61 17.54
N GLN A 232 -8.77 4.47 16.25
CA GLN A 232 -9.39 3.46 15.37
C GLN A 232 -8.86 2.04 15.63
N TRP A 233 -7.77 1.89 16.38
CA TRP A 233 -7.08 0.61 16.61
C TRP A 233 -6.98 0.24 18.10
N ILE A 234 -7.21 1.21 18.99
CA ILE A 234 -6.99 1.05 20.43
C ILE A 234 -8.25 1.44 21.20
N ASN A 235 -8.52 0.71 22.28
CA ASN A 235 -9.66 0.96 23.17
C ASN A 235 -9.23 1.53 24.53
N ASP A 236 -8.00 1.25 24.95
CA ASP A 236 -7.44 1.72 26.22
C ASP A 236 -6.04 2.31 26.00
N ASN A 237 -5.83 3.56 26.40
CA ASN A 237 -4.57 4.26 26.19
C ASN A 237 -3.42 3.66 27.00
N SER A 238 -3.67 3.23 28.23
CA SER A 238 -2.64 2.64 29.09
C SER A 238 -2.16 1.32 28.51
N GLU A 239 -3.09 0.47 28.05
CA GLU A 239 -2.81 -0.78 27.37
C GLU A 239 -2.05 -0.56 26.05
N ALA A 240 -2.46 0.42 25.25
CA ALA A 240 -1.77 0.80 24.03
C ALA A 240 -0.32 1.25 24.28
N ILE A 241 -0.09 2.06 25.32
CA ILE A 241 1.25 2.45 25.76
C ILE A 241 2.06 1.22 26.19
N ARG A 242 1.43 0.27 26.89
CA ARG A 242 2.08 -0.98 27.30
C ARG A 242 2.51 -1.81 26.09
N ASN A 243 1.65 -1.93 25.09
CA ASN A 243 1.91 -2.64 23.84
C ASN A 243 3.10 -2.02 23.07
N ALA A 244 3.15 -0.69 22.99
CA ALA A 244 4.30 0.01 22.42
C ALA A 244 5.57 -0.19 23.23
N CYS A 245 5.49 -0.20 24.56
CA CYS A 245 6.61 -0.51 25.44
C CYS A 245 7.14 -1.94 25.26
N LEU A 246 6.27 -2.93 25.04
CA LEU A 246 6.67 -4.30 24.75
C LEU A 246 7.51 -4.39 23.47
N ARG A 247 7.01 -3.81 22.37
CA ARG A 247 7.74 -3.75 21.10
C ARG A 247 9.05 -2.98 21.22
N LEU A 248 9.05 -1.86 21.93
CA LEU A 248 10.25 -1.05 22.13
C LEU A 248 11.32 -1.82 22.93
N LEU A 249 10.91 -2.57 23.96
CA LEU A 249 11.80 -3.41 24.75
C LEU A 249 12.32 -4.61 23.95
N ALA A 250 11.46 -5.25 23.15
CA ALA A 250 11.83 -6.31 22.22
C ALA A 250 12.88 -5.82 21.21
N HIS A 251 12.66 -4.64 20.61
CA HIS A 251 13.63 -3.98 19.73
C HIS A 251 14.97 -3.72 20.43
N HIS A 252 14.93 -3.14 21.64
CA HIS A 252 16.14 -2.88 22.43
C HIS A 252 16.96 -4.14 22.70
N ARG A 253 16.29 -5.29 22.86
CA ARG A 253 16.93 -6.59 23.15
C ARG A 253 17.26 -7.40 21.89
N SER A 254 16.83 -6.96 20.71
CA SER A 254 16.87 -7.76 19.49
C SER A 254 16.21 -9.14 19.69
N ALA A 255 15.02 -9.15 20.30
CA ALA A 255 14.27 -10.35 20.68
C ALA A 255 12.79 -10.24 20.29
N TYR A 256 12.09 -11.37 20.30
CA TYR A 256 10.63 -11.43 20.16
C TYR A 256 9.92 -10.89 21.41
N ILE A 257 8.67 -10.44 21.25
CA ILE A 257 7.82 -10.19 22.40
C ILE A 257 7.48 -11.50 23.11
N ASP A 258 7.66 -11.52 24.41
CA ASP A 258 7.18 -12.58 25.29
C ASP A 258 5.66 -12.44 25.49
N SER A 259 4.92 -13.53 25.29
CA SER A 259 3.46 -13.59 25.51
C SER A 259 3.03 -13.41 26.97
N SER A 260 3.94 -13.60 27.92
CA SER A 260 3.68 -13.39 29.36
C SER A 260 4.87 -12.68 30.01
N PRO A 261 5.12 -11.41 29.64
CA PRO A 261 6.32 -10.72 30.03
C PRO A 261 6.26 -10.36 31.52
N GLU A 262 7.00 -11.09 32.36
CA GLU A 262 7.16 -10.78 33.80
C GLU A 262 7.80 -9.39 34.04
N VAL A 263 8.43 -8.84 32.99
CA VAL A 263 9.29 -7.67 33.07
C VAL A 263 8.51 -6.35 33.11
N ILE A 264 7.36 -6.25 32.44
CA ILE A 264 6.58 -4.99 32.39
C ILE A 264 5.43 -5.04 33.38
N SER A 265 5.48 -4.16 34.39
CA SER A 265 4.41 -3.96 35.38
C SER A 265 3.05 -3.79 34.71
N GLU A 266 2.00 -4.31 35.33
CA GLU A 266 0.61 -4.09 34.90
C GLU A 266 0.09 -2.72 35.35
N THR A 267 0.66 -2.16 36.43
CA THR A 267 0.27 -0.85 36.94
C THR A 267 0.86 0.27 36.08
N PHE A 268 -0.02 1.11 35.54
CA PHE A 268 0.34 2.39 34.92
C PHE A 268 0.70 3.43 35.99
N LEU A 269 1.87 4.03 35.86
CA LEU A 269 2.40 5.05 36.76
C LEU A 269 2.27 6.43 36.12
N THR A 270 1.78 7.40 36.88
CA THR A 270 1.67 8.79 36.47
C THR A 270 2.75 9.64 37.12
N ASP A 271 3.36 10.55 36.36
CA ASP A 271 4.40 11.49 36.83
C ASP A 271 5.51 10.83 37.65
N PHE A 272 5.97 9.65 37.23
CA PHE A 272 6.90 8.81 38.02
C PHE A 272 8.32 9.38 38.06
N ALA A 273 8.71 10.18 37.07
CA ALA A 273 10.02 10.85 36.99
C ALA A 273 9.95 12.05 36.04
N ALA A 274 10.93 12.95 36.13
CA ALA A 274 11.16 13.99 35.14
C ALA A 274 12.28 13.57 34.16
N ASN A 275 12.15 13.93 32.88
CA ASN A 275 13.23 13.81 31.90
C ASN A 275 14.22 14.99 32.00
N GLU A 276 15.28 14.98 31.18
CA GLU A 276 16.29 16.06 31.17
C GLU A 276 15.74 17.43 30.74
N ALA A 277 14.60 17.46 30.04
CA ALA A 277 13.87 18.68 29.69
C ALA A 277 12.91 19.16 30.79
N GLY A 278 12.82 18.43 31.91
CA GLY A 278 11.91 18.74 33.02
C GLY A 278 10.46 18.31 32.82
N GLN A 279 10.15 17.59 31.73
CA GLN A 279 8.81 17.05 31.49
C GLN A 279 8.57 15.84 32.40
N MET A 280 7.40 15.79 33.04
CA MET A 280 6.98 14.62 33.82
C MET A 280 6.62 13.46 32.89
N LEU A 281 6.96 12.26 33.31
CA LEU A 281 6.81 11.03 32.54
C LEU A 281 5.74 10.13 33.16
N SER A 282 4.94 9.50 32.31
CA SER A 282 3.94 8.48 32.67
C SER A 282 4.13 7.22 31.82
N GLY A 283 3.85 6.05 32.39
CA GLY A 283 4.10 4.76 31.74
C GLY A 283 4.29 3.61 32.73
N PHE A 284 5.19 2.68 32.41
CA PHE A 284 5.37 1.42 33.12
C PHE A 284 6.78 1.25 33.66
N ARG A 285 6.87 0.57 34.80
CA ARG A 285 8.14 0.07 35.31
C ARG A 285 8.50 -1.25 34.63
N ILE A 286 9.76 -1.35 34.21
CA ILE A 286 10.35 -2.47 33.46
C ILE A 286 11.35 -3.25 34.33
N GLY A 287 11.96 -2.60 35.31
CA GLY A 287 13.02 -3.22 36.09
C GLY A 287 13.34 -2.47 37.39
N PRO A 288 14.29 -2.99 38.18
CA PRO A 288 14.82 -2.28 39.33
C PRO A 288 15.53 -0.99 38.90
N ASP A 289 15.66 -0.04 39.83
CA ASP A 289 16.30 1.24 39.55
C ASP A 289 17.75 1.01 39.13
N ASN A 290 18.04 1.38 37.89
CA ASN A 290 19.37 1.28 37.31
C ASN A 290 19.66 2.55 36.49
N PRO A 291 20.64 3.37 36.88
CA PRO A 291 20.98 4.59 36.14
C PRO A 291 21.65 4.33 34.77
N LEU A 292 22.00 3.07 34.48
CA LEU A 292 22.62 2.64 33.21
C LEU A 292 21.78 1.62 32.45
N GLY A 293 20.64 1.20 33.00
CA GLY A 293 19.80 0.15 32.42
C GLY A 293 18.34 0.59 32.31
N VAL A 294 17.58 -0.14 31.51
CA VAL A 294 16.14 0.14 31.33
C VAL A 294 15.41 -0.08 32.66
N THR A 295 14.86 1.00 33.21
CA THR A 295 14.07 0.98 34.45
C THR A 295 12.60 1.25 34.15
N PHE A 296 12.32 2.18 33.23
CA PHE A 296 10.97 2.56 32.86
C PHE A 296 10.78 2.53 31.35
N CYS A 297 9.54 2.44 30.92
CA CYS A 297 9.11 2.79 29.58
C CYS A 297 7.93 3.74 29.69
N GLY A 298 7.95 4.84 28.97
CA GLY A 298 6.89 5.83 29.09
C GLY A 298 7.06 6.98 28.13
N LEU A 299 6.28 8.02 28.36
CA LEU A 299 6.19 9.20 27.51
C LEU A 299 5.83 10.43 28.37
N PRO A 300 6.00 11.67 27.87
CA PRO A 300 5.58 12.87 28.61
C PRO A 300 4.11 12.79 29.01
N THR A 301 3.77 13.03 30.28
CA THR A 301 2.41 12.81 30.81
C THR A 301 1.30 13.46 29.98
N GLU A 302 1.56 14.65 29.46
CA GLU A 302 0.63 15.39 28.57
C GLU A 302 0.27 14.65 27.28
N LYS A 303 1.11 13.72 26.82
CA LYS A 303 0.90 12.89 25.62
C LYS A 303 0.25 11.54 25.92
N SER A 304 -0.06 11.23 27.19
CA SER A 304 -0.65 9.93 27.58
C SER A 304 -2.07 9.69 27.05
N GLY A 305 -2.71 10.75 26.56
CA GLY A 305 -3.97 10.67 25.82
C GLY A 305 -3.86 10.06 24.43
N LEU A 306 -2.64 9.86 23.89
CA LEU A 306 -2.37 9.33 22.55
C LEU A 306 -3.09 10.09 21.41
N MET A 307 -3.27 11.40 21.60
CA MET A 307 -3.84 12.29 20.60
C MET A 307 -2.71 12.94 19.80
N GLY A 308 -2.58 12.59 18.52
CA GLY A 308 -1.55 13.14 17.63
C GLY A 308 -0.16 12.56 17.88
N ASP A 309 0.85 13.43 17.98
CA ASP A 309 2.25 13.04 18.10
C ASP A 309 2.60 12.38 19.45
N VAL A 310 3.22 11.20 19.40
CA VAL A 310 3.65 10.45 20.60
C VAL A 310 5.16 10.25 20.60
N ASP A 311 5.79 10.54 21.75
CA ASP A 311 7.22 10.34 22.02
C ASP A 311 7.38 9.35 23.17
N LEU A 312 7.49 8.06 22.84
CA LEU A 312 7.59 6.99 23.82
C LEU A 312 9.03 6.48 23.86
N SER A 313 9.60 6.32 25.06
CA SER A 313 10.98 5.91 25.22
C SER A 313 11.17 4.91 26.35
N LEU A 314 12.23 4.10 26.23
CA LEU A 314 12.83 3.40 27.37
C LEU A 314 13.69 4.39 28.14
N TYR A 315 13.56 4.40 29.46
CA TYR A 315 14.27 5.32 30.34
C TYR A 315 15.08 4.57 31.40
N THR A 316 16.22 5.15 31.76
CA THR A 316 16.96 4.80 32.98
C THR A 316 16.22 5.28 34.22
N ALA A 317 16.61 4.78 35.40
CA ALA A 317 16.26 5.44 36.65
C ALA A 317 16.89 6.86 36.70
N PRO A 318 16.29 7.79 37.46
CA PRO A 318 16.92 9.07 37.77
C PRO A 318 18.35 8.88 38.32
N GLY A 319 19.34 9.44 37.63
CA GLY A 319 20.73 9.39 38.06
C GLY A 319 21.05 10.45 39.12
N VAL A 320 22.34 10.78 39.27
CA VAL A 320 22.81 11.85 40.19
C VAL A 320 22.20 13.23 39.83
N SER A 321 21.90 13.46 38.55
CA SER A 321 21.21 14.67 38.08
C SER A 321 19.72 14.73 38.46
N GLY A 322 19.14 13.64 38.96
CA GLY A 322 17.72 13.54 39.30
C GLY A 322 16.78 13.38 38.10
N ALA A 323 17.30 13.27 36.88
CA ALA A 323 16.51 13.11 35.66
C ALA A 323 16.63 11.70 35.07
N ALA A 324 15.53 11.19 34.55
CA ALA A 324 15.48 9.96 33.76
C ALA A 324 15.95 10.23 32.33
N ARG A 325 16.82 9.36 31.79
CA ARG A 325 17.43 9.53 30.46
C ARG A 325 16.85 8.56 29.45
N PRO A 326 16.43 9.02 28.26
CA PRO A 326 15.96 8.12 27.21
C PRO A 326 17.13 7.29 26.67
N MET A 327 16.90 6.00 26.47
CA MET A 327 17.87 5.06 25.88
C MET A 327 17.52 4.73 24.43
N LEU A 328 16.23 4.55 24.16
CA LEU A 328 15.68 4.21 22.84
C LEU A 328 14.29 4.82 22.75
N SER A 329 13.98 5.44 21.62
CA SER A 329 12.72 6.17 21.42
C SER A 329 11.96 5.66 20.21
N LEU A 330 10.64 5.69 20.34
CA LEU A 330 9.63 5.54 19.31
C LEU A 330 8.96 6.89 19.10
N PHE A 331 8.99 7.37 17.87
CA PHE A 331 8.31 8.58 17.42
C PHE A 331 7.15 8.19 16.53
N HIS A 332 5.93 8.48 16.98
CA HIS A 332 4.71 8.34 16.20
C HIS A 332 4.27 9.73 15.75
N ARG A 333 4.10 9.92 14.44
CA ARG A 333 3.76 11.19 13.77
C ARG A 333 2.68 10.95 12.71
N PRO A 334 1.38 11.14 13.02
CA PRO A 334 0.30 10.93 12.05
C PRO A 334 0.47 11.74 10.76
N ASP A 335 0.95 12.98 10.87
CA ASP A 335 1.07 13.92 9.75
C ASP A 335 2.53 14.12 9.30
N GLY A 336 3.45 13.26 9.74
CA GLY A 336 4.88 13.43 9.50
C GLY A 336 5.65 12.13 9.40
N TRP A 337 6.90 12.14 9.88
CA TRP A 337 7.78 10.97 9.82
C TRP A 337 7.78 10.22 11.15
N SER A 338 7.24 9.00 11.16
CA SER A 338 7.37 8.12 12.31
C SER A 338 8.70 7.36 12.23
N SER A 339 9.34 7.14 13.39
CA SER A 339 10.61 6.42 13.43
C SER A 339 10.86 5.67 14.74
N LEU A 340 11.59 4.57 14.64
CA LEU A 340 12.05 3.74 15.76
C LEU A 340 13.49 3.30 15.47
N GLY A 341 14.35 3.37 16.49
CA GLY A 341 15.73 2.90 16.40
C GLY A 341 16.72 3.97 15.95
N ALA A 342 17.99 3.57 15.85
CA ALA A 342 19.08 4.40 15.36
C ALA A 342 19.42 4.01 13.90
N GLY A 343 19.92 4.97 13.13
CA GLY A 343 20.31 4.75 11.72
C GLY A 343 20.03 5.97 10.84
N GLY A 344 20.91 6.20 9.86
CA GLY A 344 20.85 7.36 8.97
C GLY A 344 20.02 7.17 7.70
N ALA A 345 19.84 5.92 7.24
CA ALA A 345 19.10 5.62 6.01
C ALA A 345 17.63 5.28 6.30
N ALA A 346 16.70 5.94 5.61
CA ALA A 346 15.25 5.82 5.80
C ALA A 346 14.73 4.40 5.53
N ASP A 347 15.30 3.72 4.54
CA ASP A 347 14.92 2.38 4.09
C ASP A 347 15.55 1.24 4.93
N ARG A 348 16.48 1.55 5.84
CA ARG A 348 17.18 0.57 6.69
C ARG A 348 16.87 0.71 8.18
N ARG A 349 15.93 1.56 8.54
CA ARG A 349 15.43 1.75 9.91
C ARG A 349 13.92 1.57 9.94
N HIS A 350 13.31 1.42 11.11
CA HIS A 350 11.86 1.50 11.17
C HIS A 350 11.43 2.94 10.94
N PHE A 351 10.90 3.22 9.75
CA PHE A 351 10.58 4.55 9.28
C PHE A 351 9.46 4.51 8.26
N LYS A 352 8.50 5.42 8.40
CA LYS A 352 7.42 5.61 7.42
C LYS A 352 6.94 7.05 7.46
N LYS A 353 6.26 7.45 6.38
CA LYS A 353 5.34 8.59 6.42
C LYS A 353 4.04 8.17 7.12
N GLY A 354 3.56 9.02 8.02
CA GLY A 354 2.37 8.79 8.82
C GLY A 354 2.60 7.98 10.10
N GLY A 355 1.53 7.75 10.86
CA GLY A 355 1.58 7.15 12.20
C GLY A 355 1.97 5.66 12.22
N PHE A 356 2.74 5.26 13.23
CA PHE A 356 2.97 3.84 13.59
C PHE A 356 1.81 3.31 14.44
N ASN A 357 0.69 2.97 13.82
CA ASN A 357 -0.50 2.48 14.52
C ASN A 357 -0.28 1.08 15.08
N GLU A 358 0.39 0.22 14.32
CA GLU A 358 0.73 -1.17 14.66
C GLU A 358 1.54 -1.31 15.95
N MET A 359 2.27 -0.26 16.35
CA MET A 359 3.07 -0.28 17.57
C MET A 359 2.21 -0.30 18.84
N PHE A 360 0.97 0.16 18.76
CA PHE A 360 0.07 0.34 19.90
C PHE A 360 -1.02 -0.74 20.00
N THR A 361 -1.14 -1.63 19.01
CA THR A 361 -2.16 -2.69 18.99
C THR A 361 -1.75 -3.88 19.83
N GLN A 362 -2.72 -4.76 20.14
CA GLN A 362 -2.45 -6.01 20.85
C GLN A 362 -1.44 -6.86 20.06
N PRO A 363 -0.33 -7.31 20.68
CA PRO A 363 0.71 -8.03 19.97
C PRO A 363 0.25 -9.35 19.34
N PHE A 364 -0.62 -10.11 20.02
CA PHE A 364 -0.95 -11.50 19.64
C PHE A 364 -2.41 -11.71 19.23
N MET A 365 -3.20 -10.64 19.16
CA MET A 365 -4.58 -10.72 18.68
C MET A 365 -4.61 -10.41 17.18
N ALA A 366 -5.41 -11.15 16.43
CA ALA A 366 -5.57 -10.89 15.01
C ALA A 366 -6.14 -9.48 14.79
N MET A 367 -5.59 -8.74 13.83
CA MET A 367 -6.03 -7.37 13.54
C MET A 367 -7.48 -7.33 13.06
N GLY A 368 -7.94 -8.36 12.35
CA GLY A 368 -9.33 -8.48 11.90
C GLY A 368 -10.37 -8.58 13.01
N ASP A 369 -9.95 -8.99 14.22
CA ASP A 369 -10.80 -9.07 15.42
C ASP A 369 -10.77 -7.76 16.23
N GLN A 370 -9.77 -6.91 15.99
CA GLN A 370 -9.59 -5.62 16.67
C GLN A 370 -10.22 -4.44 15.90
N SER A 371 -10.71 -4.66 14.67
CA SER A 371 -10.92 -3.57 13.70
C SER A 371 -12.34 -3.47 13.14
N THR A 372 -13.38 -3.90 13.87
CA THR A 372 -14.75 -3.99 13.32
C THR A 372 -15.28 -2.66 12.79
N ASP A 373 -15.05 -1.55 13.49
CA ASP A 373 -15.49 -0.22 13.05
C ASP A 373 -14.47 0.47 12.11
N THR A 374 -13.20 0.05 12.20
CA THR A 374 -12.09 0.61 11.41
C THR A 374 -12.28 0.40 9.92
N LEU A 375 -12.82 -0.74 9.48
CA LEU A 375 -13.04 -1.00 8.05
C LEU A 375 -14.03 0.00 7.43
N THR A 376 -15.04 0.44 8.19
CA THR A 376 -15.97 1.49 7.74
C THR A 376 -15.26 2.82 7.58
N TYR A 377 -14.42 3.19 8.55
CA TYR A 377 -13.58 4.39 8.46
C TYR A 377 -12.65 4.34 7.24
N LEU A 378 -11.93 3.23 7.03
CA LEU A 378 -11.02 3.06 5.91
C LEU A 378 -11.74 3.12 4.56
N GLY A 379 -12.91 2.50 4.44
CA GLY A 379 -13.68 2.62 3.21
C GLY A 379 -14.16 4.06 2.98
N TYR A 380 -14.51 4.83 4.04
CA TYR A 380 -14.85 6.25 3.88
C TYR A 380 -13.67 7.08 3.35
N GLU A 381 -12.47 6.84 3.89
CA GLU A 381 -11.21 7.46 3.43
C GLU A 381 -10.81 7.04 2.02
N LYS A 382 -11.23 5.84 1.58
CA LYS A 382 -11.17 5.36 0.18
C LYS A 382 -12.41 5.75 -0.64
N PHE A 383 -13.12 6.80 -0.21
CA PHE A 383 -14.26 7.39 -0.90
C PHE A 383 -15.50 6.52 -1.04
N ALA A 384 -15.56 5.36 -0.38
CA ALA A 384 -16.73 4.50 -0.40
C ALA A 384 -17.96 5.27 0.08
N TYR A 385 -19.04 5.11 -0.67
CA TYR A 385 -20.33 5.70 -0.36
C TYR A 385 -21.19 4.66 0.37
N TYR A 386 -21.61 5.00 1.59
CA TYR A 386 -22.42 4.14 2.45
C TYR A 386 -23.85 4.65 2.44
N ASN A 387 -24.70 4.07 1.58
CA ASN A 387 -26.12 4.36 1.58
C ASN A 387 -26.91 3.04 1.63
N PRO A 388 -27.83 2.88 2.59
CA PRO A 388 -28.64 1.66 2.73
C PRO A 388 -29.53 1.38 1.50
N ASP A 389 -29.84 2.38 0.67
CA ASP A 389 -30.60 2.23 -0.58
C ASP A 389 -29.78 1.52 -1.68
N PHE A 390 -28.45 1.47 -1.52
CA PHE A 390 -27.53 0.73 -2.40
C PHE A 390 -26.88 -0.41 -1.59
N PRO A 391 -27.55 -1.58 -1.47
CA PRO A 391 -26.98 -2.74 -0.77
C PRO A 391 -25.62 -3.15 -1.37
N SER A 392 -24.84 -3.92 -0.60
CA SER A 392 -23.45 -4.31 -0.89
C SER A 392 -23.22 -4.85 -2.30
N ASP A 393 -24.23 -5.49 -2.88
CA ASP A 393 -24.16 -6.20 -4.16
C ASP A 393 -24.64 -5.36 -5.34
N SER A 394 -25.11 -4.12 -5.10
CA SER A 394 -25.50 -3.17 -6.14
C SER A 394 -24.39 -2.15 -6.39
N GLY A 395 -24.06 -1.92 -7.67
CA GLY A 395 -23.11 -0.87 -8.07
C GLY A 395 -23.68 0.53 -7.79
N LEU A 396 -22.79 1.52 -7.62
CA LEU A 396 -23.20 2.92 -7.50
C LEU A 396 -23.81 3.41 -8.82
N PRO A 397 -24.79 4.34 -8.80
CA PRO A 397 -25.37 4.88 -10.02
C PRO A 397 -24.27 5.58 -10.82
N ARG A 398 -24.20 5.31 -12.13
CA ARG A 398 -23.17 5.88 -13.01
C ARG A 398 -23.71 7.08 -13.78
N PRO A 399 -22.86 8.09 -14.10
CA PRO A 399 -23.22 9.12 -15.06
C PRO A 399 -23.50 8.48 -16.42
N GLN A 400 -24.48 9.03 -17.15
CA GLN A 400 -24.83 8.59 -18.50
C GLN A 400 -24.24 9.55 -19.52
N SER A 401 -23.62 9.00 -20.57
CA SER A 401 -23.18 9.74 -21.75
C SER A 401 -24.14 9.47 -22.92
N ASP A 402 -24.41 10.48 -23.74
CA ASP A 402 -25.13 10.34 -25.01
C ASP A 402 -24.23 9.89 -26.19
N LEU A 403 -22.92 9.79 -25.96
CA LEU A 403 -21.95 9.23 -26.90
C LEU A 403 -21.82 7.71 -26.75
N ALA A 404 -21.46 7.04 -27.85
CA ALA A 404 -21.15 5.62 -27.84
C ALA A 404 -19.72 5.39 -27.34
N MET A 405 -19.58 4.99 -26.07
CA MET A 405 -18.29 4.73 -25.43
C MET A 405 -18.13 3.25 -25.03
N SER A 406 -16.90 2.76 -24.95
CA SER A 406 -16.59 1.37 -24.58
C SER A 406 -16.07 1.29 -23.15
N VAL A 407 -16.76 0.58 -22.26
CA VAL A 407 -16.25 0.33 -20.91
C VAL A 407 -15.17 -0.75 -20.97
N ALA A 408 -13.92 -0.38 -20.64
CA ALA A 408 -12.80 -1.29 -20.60
C ALA A 408 -12.72 -2.05 -19.27
N VAL A 409 -12.98 -1.35 -18.16
CA VAL A 409 -12.95 -1.90 -16.80
C VAL A 409 -14.13 -1.33 -16.03
N SER A 410 -14.84 -2.17 -15.29
CA SER A 410 -15.87 -1.72 -14.35
C SER A 410 -15.64 -2.36 -12.99
N THR A 411 -15.63 -1.53 -11.95
CA THR A 411 -15.58 -1.95 -10.55
C THR A 411 -16.85 -1.50 -9.83
N ARG A 412 -16.93 -1.69 -8.51
CA ARG A 412 -18.10 -1.23 -7.74
C ARG A 412 -18.31 0.28 -7.80
N ALA A 413 -17.22 1.04 -7.80
CA ALA A 413 -17.23 2.50 -7.63
C ALA A 413 -16.53 3.26 -8.78
N ALA A 414 -15.89 2.58 -9.72
CA ALA A 414 -15.22 3.25 -10.82
C ALA A 414 -15.39 2.52 -12.15
N ASP A 415 -15.41 3.27 -13.24
CA ASP A 415 -15.39 2.75 -14.62
C ASP A 415 -14.21 3.39 -15.35
N THR A 416 -13.45 2.57 -16.09
CA THR A 416 -12.49 3.04 -17.09
C THR A 416 -13.10 2.83 -18.46
N ILE A 417 -13.19 3.90 -19.23
CA ILE A 417 -13.90 3.96 -20.50
C ILE A 417 -12.94 4.42 -21.59
N ASP A 418 -12.98 3.75 -22.73
CA ASP A 418 -12.27 4.14 -23.95
C ASP A 418 -13.18 4.95 -24.87
N TYR A 419 -12.68 6.11 -25.30
CA TYR A 419 -13.32 6.97 -26.29
C TYR A 419 -12.26 7.63 -27.17
N GLU A 420 -12.23 7.26 -28.45
CA GLU A 420 -11.17 7.69 -29.38
C GLU A 420 -9.76 7.41 -28.80
N ASP A 421 -8.84 8.39 -28.80
CA ASP A 421 -7.51 8.29 -28.16
C ASP A 421 -7.52 8.72 -26.68
N HIS A 422 -8.69 8.75 -26.04
CA HIS A 422 -8.85 9.14 -24.64
C HIS A 422 -9.22 7.97 -23.75
N ARG A 423 -8.67 8.01 -22.53
CA ARG A 423 -9.13 7.23 -21.39
C ARG A 423 -9.98 8.14 -20.51
N ILE A 424 -11.16 7.68 -20.15
CA ILE A 424 -12.08 8.36 -19.25
C ILE A 424 -12.21 7.51 -17.99
N VAL A 425 -11.81 8.06 -16.85
CA VAL A 425 -12.00 7.42 -15.55
C VAL A 425 -13.17 8.12 -14.85
N VAL A 426 -14.21 7.36 -14.56
CA VAL A 426 -15.36 7.82 -13.79
C VAL A 426 -15.28 7.19 -12.41
N GLN A 427 -14.99 7.98 -11.38
CA GLN A 427 -14.98 7.54 -9.99
C GLN A 427 -16.17 8.10 -9.22
N MET A 428 -17.00 7.19 -8.72
CA MET A 428 -18.11 7.48 -7.84
C MET A 428 -17.62 7.50 -6.39
N GLY A 429 -18.05 8.48 -5.61
CA GLY A 429 -17.63 8.55 -4.22
C GLY A 429 -18.48 9.43 -3.32
N ASN A 430 -18.15 9.40 -2.04
CA ASN A 430 -18.73 10.30 -1.04
C ASN A 430 -18.25 11.76 -1.23
N GLN A 431 -18.79 12.67 -0.42
CA GLN A 431 -18.41 14.09 -0.45
C GLN A 431 -16.90 14.34 -0.26
N LEU A 432 -16.17 13.44 0.43
CA LEU A 432 -14.74 13.59 0.64
C LEU A 432 -13.96 13.50 -0.68
N LEU A 433 -14.41 12.69 -1.65
CA LEU A 433 -13.84 12.65 -3.00
C LEU A 433 -13.99 14.00 -3.69
N PHE A 434 -15.18 14.62 -3.59
CA PHE A 434 -15.45 15.91 -4.19
C PHE A 434 -14.56 17.01 -3.61
N ASP A 435 -14.53 17.13 -2.28
CA ASP A 435 -13.74 18.14 -1.59
C ASP A 435 -12.23 17.95 -1.86
N GLN A 436 -11.74 16.71 -1.78
CA GLN A 436 -10.33 16.39 -2.04
C GLN A 436 -9.95 16.66 -3.50
N ALA A 437 -10.77 16.25 -4.48
CA ALA A 437 -10.48 16.47 -5.89
C ALA A 437 -10.43 17.96 -6.24
N ARG A 438 -11.39 18.74 -5.73
CA ARG A 438 -11.42 20.20 -5.90
C ARG A 438 -10.13 20.86 -5.38
N ASP A 439 -9.68 20.44 -4.20
CA ASP A 439 -8.62 21.14 -3.49
C ASP A 439 -7.20 20.66 -3.90
N VAL A 440 -7.06 19.42 -4.37
CA VAL A 440 -5.74 18.78 -4.61
C VAL A 440 -5.39 18.64 -6.09
N LEU A 441 -6.35 18.49 -7.01
CA LEU A 441 -6.04 18.27 -8.44
C LEU A 441 -5.21 19.42 -9.05
N LEU A 442 -5.50 20.67 -8.66
CA LEU A 442 -4.75 21.85 -9.11
C LEU A 442 -3.36 22.00 -8.47
N LEU A 443 -3.06 21.23 -7.42
CA LEU A 443 -1.73 21.21 -6.79
C LEU A 443 -0.78 20.22 -7.50
N ARG A 444 -1.30 19.41 -8.43
CA ARG A 444 -0.48 18.52 -9.24
C ARG A 444 0.42 19.33 -10.17
N ASN A 445 1.51 18.73 -10.60
CA ASN A 445 2.45 19.34 -11.54
C ASN A 445 1.86 19.33 -12.97
N VAL A 446 0.90 20.22 -13.24
CA VAL A 446 0.20 20.35 -14.52
C VAL A 446 0.02 21.82 -14.93
N ASP A 447 -0.04 22.07 -16.22
CA ASP A 447 -0.34 23.41 -16.76
C ASP A 447 -1.85 23.52 -16.99
N THR A 448 -2.53 24.41 -16.25
CA THR A 448 -3.99 24.58 -16.33
C THR A 448 -4.35 25.81 -17.15
N ASN A 449 -5.25 25.67 -18.12
CA ASN A 449 -5.77 26.77 -18.95
C ASN A 449 -7.31 26.94 -18.84
N LEU A 450 -8.01 25.94 -18.30
CA LEU A 450 -9.41 26.02 -17.90
C LEU A 450 -9.51 25.78 -16.40
N ASN A 451 -10.12 26.72 -15.68
CA ASN A 451 -10.44 26.57 -14.26
C ASN A 451 -11.77 27.24 -13.96
N SER A 452 -12.76 26.44 -13.57
CA SER A 452 -14.07 26.91 -13.12
C SER A 452 -14.50 26.12 -11.90
N VAL A 453 -14.91 26.82 -10.84
CA VAL A 453 -15.38 26.22 -9.58
C VAL A 453 -16.66 26.91 -9.16
N THR A 454 -17.65 26.12 -8.76
CA THR A 454 -18.89 26.57 -8.13
C THR A 454 -19.08 25.83 -6.79
N ALA A 455 -20.15 26.13 -6.07
CA ALA A 455 -20.51 25.36 -4.88
C ALA A 455 -20.89 23.91 -5.20
N ASP A 456 -21.34 23.65 -6.44
CA ASP A 456 -21.95 22.38 -6.86
C ASP A 456 -21.06 21.59 -7.83
N GLY A 457 -19.86 22.08 -8.15
CA GLY A 457 -18.98 21.39 -9.08
C GLY A 457 -17.69 22.16 -9.42
N PHE A 458 -16.79 21.48 -10.12
CA PHE A 458 -15.61 22.11 -10.73
C PHE A 458 -15.34 21.52 -12.11
N VAL A 459 -14.56 22.26 -12.90
CA VAL A 459 -13.96 21.83 -14.18
C VAL A 459 -12.54 22.39 -14.26
N TYR A 460 -11.58 21.51 -14.48
CA TYR A 460 -10.17 21.81 -14.71
C TYR A 460 -9.72 21.22 -16.04
N GLY A 461 -9.05 22.00 -16.87
CA GLY A 461 -8.51 21.54 -18.15
C GLY A 461 -7.13 22.11 -18.40
N GLY A 462 -6.30 21.35 -19.10
CA GLY A 462 -4.89 21.69 -19.25
C GLY A 462 -4.06 20.62 -19.92
N THR A 463 -2.76 20.66 -19.67
CA THR A 463 -1.79 19.68 -20.18
C THR A 463 -0.86 19.18 -19.08
N TYR A 464 -0.57 17.89 -19.11
CA TYR A 464 0.51 17.28 -18.34
C TYR A 464 1.89 17.78 -18.82
N PRO A 465 2.96 17.64 -18.01
CA PRO A 465 4.33 17.95 -18.44
C PRO A 465 4.78 17.13 -19.65
N SER A 466 4.19 15.95 -19.86
CA SER A 466 4.39 15.11 -21.04
C SER A 466 3.83 15.73 -22.33
N GLY A 467 2.91 16.70 -22.21
CA GLY A 467 2.19 17.33 -23.32
C GLY A 467 0.82 16.71 -23.62
N ARG A 468 0.42 15.66 -22.88
CA ARG A 468 -0.91 15.06 -22.97
C ARG A 468 -1.97 16.01 -22.42
N PRO A 469 -3.05 16.33 -23.15
CA PRO A 469 -4.14 17.13 -22.61
C PRO A 469 -5.00 16.33 -21.62
N PHE A 470 -5.61 17.03 -20.67
CA PHE A 470 -6.58 16.48 -19.73
C PHE A 470 -7.77 17.42 -19.54
N LEU A 471 -8.90 16.84 -19.14
CA LEU A 471 -10.08 17.54 -18.67
C LEU A 471 -10.70 16.77 -17.50
N TRP A 472 -10.74 17.39 -16.32
CA TRP A 472 -11.28 16.82 -15.09
C TRP A 472 -12.48 17.63 -14.63
N PHE A 473 -13.55 16.96 -14.22
CA PHE A 473 -14.72 17.64 -13.71
C PHE A 473 -15.52 16.78 -12.74
N SER A 474 -16.37 17.42 -11.96
CA SER A 474 -17.28 16.74 -11.03
C SER A 474 -18.74 16.98 -11.40
N LEU A 475 -19.56 15.95 -11.29
CA LEU A 475 -21.02 16.06 -11.21
C LEU A 475 -21.45 15.68 -9.79
N TYR A 476 -21.82 16.67 -8.97
CA TYR A 476 -22.13 16.47 -7.55
C TYR A 476 -23.63 16.57 -7.28
N ALA A 477 -24.21 15.47 -6.78
CA ALA A 477 -25.60 15.42 -6.31
C ALA A 477 -25.62 15.77 -4.80
N ALA A 478 -25.78 17.05 -4.48
CA ALA A 478 -25.66 17.56 -3.12
C ALA A 478 -26.71 17.00 -2.14
N ASP A 479 -27.92 16.72 -2.63
CA ASP A 479 -29.01 16.10 -1.87
C ASP A 479 -28.66 14.66 -1.45
N LYS A 480 -27.88 13.95 -2.28
CA LYS A 480 -27.41 12.59 -2.03
C LYS A 480 -26.01 12.53 -1.42
N ARG A 481 -25.25 13.63 -1.41
CA ARG A 481 -23.81 13.66 -1.04
C ARG A 481 -22.97 12.65 -1.82
N LEU A 482 -23.29 12.50 -3.11
CA LEU A 482 -22.66 11.56 -4.03
C LEU A 482 -22.07 12.35 -5.18
N VAL A 483 -20.81 12.07 -5.51
CA VAL A 483 -20.10 12.70 -6.63
C VAL A 483 -19.74 11.66 -7.68
N ALA A 484 -19.88 12.05 -8.95
CA ALA A 484 -19.16 11.43 -10.05
C ALA A 484 -17.98 12.35 -10.43
N LEU A 485 -16.76 11.92 -10.11
CA LEU A 485 -15.54 12.55 -10.61
C LEU A 485 -15.22 11.93 -11.96
N VAL A 486 -15.09 12.75 -13.00
CA VAL A 486 -14.81 12.31 -14.35
C VAL A 486 -13.51 12.94 -14.81
N GLU A 487 -12.56 12.08 -15.18
CA GLU A 487 -11.23 12.48 -15.63
C GLU A 487 -10.98 11.94 -17.03
N ILE A 488 -10.93 12.84 -18.02
CA ILE A 488 -10.68 12.55 -19.43
C ILE A 488 -9.22 12.89 -19.73
N GLU A 489 -8.47 11.89 -20.19
CA GLU A 489 -7.03 12.01 -20.43
C GLU A 489 -6.68 11.42 -21.79
N ALA A 490 -5.89 12.14 -22.60
CA ALA A 490 -5.34 11.53 -23.82
C ALA A 490 -4.41 10.37 -23.44
N LYS A 491 -4.43 9.26 -24.17
CA LYS A 491 -3.56 8.10 -23.94
C LYS A 491 -2.11 8.37 -24.36
N SER A 492 -1.94 9.25 -25.34
CA SER A 492 -0.64 9.61 -25.90
C SER A 492 -0.55 11.13 -26.16
N VAL A 493 0.65 11.64 -26.46
CA VAL A 493 0.79 13.05 -26.86
C VAL A 493 0.19 13.21 -28.26
N PRO A 494 -0.90 13.98 -28.42
CA PRO A 494 -1.61 14.04 -29.69
C PRO A 494 -0.81 14.82 -30.74
N ALA A 495 -0.91 14.39 -32.00
CA ALA A 495 -0.34 15.14 -33.13
C ALA A 495 -1.06 16.48 -33.38
N ASP A 496 -2.35 16.55 -33.07
CA ASP A 496 -3.18 17.76 -33.11
C ASP A 496 -3.82 18.00 -31.75
N LEU A 497 -3.19 18.88 -30.96
CA LEU A 497 -3.65 19.21 -29.61
C LEU A 497 -5.04 19.85 -29.60
N ASN A 498 -5.35 20.72 -30.57
CA ASN A 498 -6.63 21.42 -30.59
C ASN A 498 -7.78 20.45 -30.86
N ARG A 499 -7.55 19.47 -31.75
CA ARG A 499 -8.52 18.41 -32.00
C ARG A 499 -8.74 17.54 -30.78
N ALA A 500 -7.66 17.07 -30.14
CA ALA A 500 -7.77 16.24 -28.95
C ALA A 500 -8.53 16.96 -27.83
N VAL A 501 -8.22 18.24 -27.58
CA VAL A 501 -8.96 19.06 -26.61
C VAL A 501 -10.44 19.17 -27.01
N ALA A 502 -10.77 19.42 -28.28
CA ALA A 502 -12.16 19.47 -28.72
C ALA A 502 -12.93 18.16 -28.47
N GLU A 503 -12.30 17.01 -28.69
CA GLU A 503 -12.85 15.68 -28.38
C GLU A 503 -13.07 15.50 -26.87
N GLN A 504 -12.20 16.03 -26.01
CA GLN A 504 -12.40 16.04 -24.55
C GLN A 504 -13.61 16.88 -24.12
N TYR A 505 -13.79 18.06 -24.72
CA TYR A 505 -14.96 18.89 -24.45
C TYR A 505 -16.25 18.20 -24.90
N GLU A 506 -16.29 17.64 -26.11
CA GLU A 506 -17.45 16.87 -26.59
C GLU A 506 -17.81 15.73 -25.61
N ALA A 507 -16.81 14.95 -25.22
CA ALA A 507 -16.99 13.87 -24.25
C ALA A 507 -17.47 14.40 -22.88
N ALA A 508 -16.92 15.48 -22.35
CA ALA A 508 -17.37 16.02 -21.06
C ALA A 508 -18.82 16.54 -21.11
N CYS A 509 -19.21 17.19 -22.21
CA CYS A 509 -20.56 17.72 -22.42
C CYS A 509 -21.62 16.65 -22.61
N SER A 510 -21.22 15.43 -22.97
CA SER A 510 -22.10 14.27 -23.13
C SER A 510 -22.64 13.74 -21.79
N PHE A 511 -21.92 13.98 -20.69
CA PHE A 511 -22.22 13.35 -19.40
C PHE A 511 -23.35 14.07 -18.65
N SER A 512 -24.24 13.26 -18.09
CA SER A 512 -25.29 13.68 -17.16
C SER A 512 -25.33 12.75 -15.94
N PHE A 513 -25.60 13.32 -14.76
CA PHE A 513 -25.67 12.55 -13.53
C PHE A 513 -26.68 13.17 -12.57
N GLU A 514 -27.70 12.42 -12.18
CA GLU A 514 -28.71 12.87 -11.19
C GLU A 514 -29.35 14.23 -11.54
N GLY A 515 -29.52 14.52 -12.84
CA GLY A 515 -30.05 15.80 -13.33
C GLY A 515 -29.02 16.93 -13.45
N HIS A 516 -27.75 16.67 -13.15
CA HIS A 516 -26.64 17.60 -13.31
C HIS A 516 -25.88 17.34 -14.62
N THR A 517 -25.51 18.41 -15.32
CA THR A 517 -24.69 18.40 -16.55
C THR A 517 -23.72 19.58 -16.52
N LEU A 518 -22.67 19.52 -17.34
CA LEU A 518 -21.82 20.69 -17.58
C LEU A 518 -22.55 21.73 -18.45
N LEU A 519 -22.24 23.01 -18.23
CA LEU A 519 -22.65 24.09 -19.12
C LEU A 519 -21.60 24.28 -20.21
N CYS A 520 -21.85 23.71 -21.38
CA CYS A 520 -20.98 23.81 -22.54
C CYS A 520 -21.41 24.95 -23.46
N GLN A 521 -20.44 25.73 -23.96
CA GLN A 521 -20.65 26.90 -24.82
C GLN A 521 -20.05 26.70 -26.21
#